data_AF-A0A642C4S9-F1
#
_entry.id   AF-A0A642C4S9-F1
#
_cell.length_a   1.000
_cell.length_b   1.000
_cell.length_c   1.000
_cell.angle_alpha   90.00
_cell.angle_beta   90.00
_cell.angle_gamma   90.00
#
_symmetry.space_group_name_H-M   'P 1'
#
loop_
_entity.id
_entity.type
_entity.pdbx_description
1 polymer ?
#
loop_
_entity_poly.entity_id
_entity_poly.type
_entity_poly.pdbx_seq_one_letter_code
_entity_poly.pdbx_strand_id
1 'polypeptide(L)'
;MRITVNGCIVDISIKRSCPVDLWNQAKENSKGKDRMSVEPNHYLEITRSHVHQIYRELETSGKVITVDLVRKPYYDVDEDNKTLLQVFREHNEQSRKLIGKDFISKTVQRYETTTRYLEEFIKKEYQLSDIALNNLEANFISKFDAFLKIEKG
;
A
#
# COMPACT_ATOMS: atom_id res chain seq x y z
N MET A 1 -9.00 -0.51 16.70
CA MET A 1 -8.97 -1.92 17.13
C MET A 1 -7.70 -2.12 17.94
N ARG A 2 -7.77 -2.85 19.06
CA ARG A 2 -6.63 -3.06 19.94
C ARG A 2 -6.00 -4.43 19.67
N ILE A 3 -4.68 -4.48 19.55
CA ILE A 3 -3.90 -5.70 19.42
C ILE A 3 -3.01 -5.83 20.65
N THR A 4 -3.05 -6.99 21.30
CA THR A 4 -2.17 -7.33 22.43
C THR A 4 -1.34 -8.55 22.07
N VAL A 5 -0.01 -8.41 22.13
CA VAL A 5 0.93 -9.52 21.89
C VAL A 5 2.00 -9.48 22.98
N ASN A 6 2.20 -10.60 23.68
CA ASN A 6 3.24 -10.74 24.72
C ASN A 6 3.24 -9.63 25.78
N GLY A 7 2.04 -9.16 26.18
CA GLY A 7 1.88 -8.09 27.18
C GLY A 7 2.05 -6.67 26.65
N CYS A 8 2.48 -6.50 25.39
CA CYS A 8 2.53 -5.21 24.72
C CYS A 8 1.21 -4.95 23.97
N ILE A 9 0.74 -3.70 24.00
CA ILE A 9 -0.53 -3.28 23.41
C ILE A 9 -0.27 -2.23 22.33
N VAL A 10 -0.96 -2.34 21.19
CA VAL A 10 -1.06 -1.25 20.20
C VAL A 10 -2.48 -1.08 19.73
N ASP A 11 -2.85 0.17 19.47
CA ASP A 11 -4.11 0.51 18.82
C ASP A 11 -3.86 0.76 17.32
N ILE A 12 -4.69 0.13 16.49
CA ILE A 12 -4.70 0.31 15.04
C ILE A 12 -5.99 0.99 14.58
N SER A 13 -5.86 1.89 13.60
CA SER A 13 -6.98 2.62 13.01
C SER A 13 -7.60 1.82 11.86
N ILE A 14 -8.91 1.56 11.96
CA ILE A 14 -9.67 0.75 10.99
C ILE A 14 -10.32 1.58 9.88
N LYS A 15 -10.01 2.89 9.79
CA LYS A 15 -10.54 3.87 8.81
C LYS A 15 -12.08 3.82 8.61
N ARG A 16 -12.83 3.34 9.60
CA ARG A 16 -14.30 3.23 9.62
C ARG A 16 -14.83 3.77 10.95
N SER A 17 -16.01 4.35 10.91
CA SER A 17 -16.63 5.02 12.06
C SER A 17 -18.01 4.44 12.35
N CYS A 18 -18.37 4.37 13.62
CA CYS A 18 -19.70 3.95 14.09
C CYS A 18 -20.20 4.99 15.10
N PRO A 19 -21.50 5.37 15.09
CA PRO A 19 -22.08 6.20 16.12
C PRO A 19 -21.86 5.60 17.51
N VAL A 20 -21.49 6.42 18.49
CA VAL A 20 -21.15 5.97 19.85
C VAL A 20 -22.32 5.21 20.50
N ASP A 21 -23.55 5.66 20.26
CA ASP A 21 -24.77 5.05 20.80
C ASP A 21 -25.02 3.63 20.27
N LEU A 22 -24.49 3.33 19.08
CA LEU A 22 -24.58 2.02 18.45
C LEU A 22 -23.37 1.14 18.77
N TRP A 23 -22.33 1.66 19.40
CA TRP A 23 -21.14 0.86 19.72
C TRP A 23 -21.36 -0.05 20.94
N ASN A 24 -20.88 -1.29 20.83
CA ASN A 24 -20.78 -2.23 21.92
C ASN A 24 -19.33 -2.35 22.35
N GLN A 25 -18.97 -1.73 23.49
CA GLN A 25 -17.61 -1.80 24.00
C GLN A 25 -17.17 -3.23 24.35
N ALA A 26 -18.07 -4.06 24.91
CA ALA A 26 -17.73 -5.41 25.34
C ALA A 26 -17.53 -6.37 24.16
N LYS A 27 -18.28 -6.17 23.06
CA LYS A 27 -18.17 -6.98 21.83
C LYS A 27 -17.29 -6.33 20.77
N GLU A 28 -16.80 -5.12 21.03
CA GLU A 28 -16.07 -4.27 20.10
C GLU A 28 -16.68 -4.27 18.69
N ASN A 29 -18.00 -4.05 18.61
CA ASN A 29 -18.76 -4.03 17.37
C ASN A 29 -20.00 -3.13 17.46
N SER A 30 -20.61 -2.79 16.33
CA SER A 30 -21.90 -2.09 16.27
C SER A 30 -23.06 -3.00 16.66
N LYS A 31 -24.03 -2.47 17.40
CA LYS A 31 -25.29 -3.12 17.81
C LYS A 31 -26.42 -2.92 16.80
N GLY A 32 -26.25 -2.02 15.83
CA GLY A 32 -27.30 -1.72 14.86
C GLY A 32 -27.58 -2.90 13.92
N LYS A 33 -28.83 -3.02 13.46
CA LYS A 33 -29.29 -4.12 12.61
C LYS A 33 -29.43 -3.73 11.14
N ASP A 34 -29.32 -2.44 10.83
CA ASP A 34 -29.35 -1.91 9.47
C ASP A 34 -28.02 -2.21 8.74
N ARG A 35 -28.06 -2.15 7.41
CA ARG A 35 -26.89 -2.48 6.58
C ARG A 35 -25.66 -1.62 6.92
N MET A 36 -25.86 -0.33 7.24
CA MET A 36 -24.78 0.60 7.58
C MET A 36 -24.13 0.27 8.92
N SER A 37 -24.87 -0.36 9.84
CA SER A 37 -24.35 -0.85 11.12
C SER A 37 -23.70 -2.22 11.03
N VAL A 38 -24.16 -3.09 10.12
CA VAL A 38 -23.63 -4.46 9.97
C VAL A 38 -22.35 -4.49 9.11
N GLU A 39 -22.22 -3.61 8.12
CA GLU A 39 -21.04 -3.54 7.25
C GLU A 39 -19.72 -3.28 8.02
N PRO A 40 -19.64 -2.33 8.97
CA PRO A 40 -18.47 -2.16 9.83
C PRO A 40 -18.14 -3.41 10.65
N ASN A 41 -19.15 -4.17 11.09
CA ASN A 41 -18.92 -5.41 11.85
C ASN A 41 -18.28 -6.48 10.98
N HIS A 42 -18.76 -6.65 9.75
CA HIS A 42 -18.17 -7.59 8.81
C HIS A 42 -16.72 -7.21 8.48
N TYR A 43 -16.45 -5.92 8.27
CA TYR A 43 -15.10 -5.41 8.07
C TYR A 43 -14.20 -5.68 9.29
N LEU A 44 -14.70 -5.47 10.51
CA LEU A 44 -13.98 -5.79 11.75
C LEU A 44 -13.63 -7.27 11.85
N GLU A 45 -14.55 -8.18 11.48
CA GLU A 45 -14.29 -9.62 11.48
C GLU A 45 -13.21 -10.03 10.46
N ILE A 46 -13.25 -9.47 9.25
CA ILE A 46 -12.20 -9.67 8.23
C ILE A 46 -10.86 -9.16 8.77
N THR A 47 -10.86 -7.96 9.36
CA THR A 47 -9.67 -7.31 9.92
C THR A 47 -9.06 -8.16 11.04
N ARG A 48 -9.88 -8.69 11.95
CA ARG A 48 -9.45 -9.62 13.00
C ARG A 48 -8.85 -10.89 12.42
N SER A 49 -9.53 -11.49 11.44
CA SER A 49 -9.08 -12.71 10.76
C SER A 49 -7.71 -12.52 10.11
N HIS A 50 -7.49 -11.37 9.49
CA HIS A 50 -6.22 -11.02 8.87
C HIS A 50 -5.09 -10.82 9.89
N VAL A 51 -5.34 -10.10 10.99
CA VAL A 51 -4.36 -9.99 12.09
C VAL A 51 -4.00 -11.35 12.68
N HIS A 52 -5.00 -12.24 12.84
CA HIS A 52 -4.76 -13.61 13.28
C HIS A 52 -3.92 -14.42 12.29
N GLN A 53 -4.09 -14.21 10.98
CA GLN A 53 -3.27 -14.85 9.96
C GLN A 53 -1.81 -14.39 10.04
N ILE A 54 -1.57 -13.08 10.09
CA ILE A 54 -0.22 -12.50 10.26
C ILE A 54 0.46 -13.10 11.50
N TYR A 55 -0.27 -13.19 12.62
CA TYR A 55 0.25 -13.78 13.84
C TYR A 55 0.67 -15.26 13.65
N ARG A 56 -0.16 -16.09 13.00
CA ARG A 56 0.17 -17.50 12.72
C ARG A 56 1.40 -17.66 11.82
N GLU A 57 1.54 -16.80 10.82
CA GLU A 57 2.70 -16.80 9.92
C GLU A 57 3.98 -16.47 10.70
N LEU A 58 3.92 -15.49 11.60
CA LEU A 58 5.04 -15.13 12.48
C LEU A 58 5.39 -16.27 13.45
N GLU A 59 4.40 -16.95 14.02
CA GLU A 59 4.60 -18.12 14.88
C GLU A 59 5.31 -19.26 14.13
N THR A 60 4.89 -19.53 12.89
CA THR A 60 5.51 -20.55 12.03
C THR A 60 6.95 -20.19 11.66
N SER A 61 7.29 -18.89 11.59
CA SER A 61 8.64 -18.42 11.25
C SER A 61 9.68 -18.59 12.37
N GLY A 62 9.27 -18.95 13.58
CA GLY A 62 10.16 -19.16 14.74
C GLY A 62 10.82 -17.89 15.27
N LYS A 63 10.41 -16.70 14.81
CA LYS A 63 10.93 -15.41 15.27
C LYS A 63 10.20 -14.96 16.54
N VAL A 64 10.87 -14.14 17.36
CA VAL A 64 10.23 -13.49 18.51
C VAL A 64 9.13 -12.58 17.99
N ILE A 65 7.87 -12.91 18.30
CA ILE A 65 6.71 -12.13 17.87
C ILE A 65 6.64 -10.85 18.70
N THR A 66 6.78 -9.71 18.04
CA THR A 66 6.58 -8.38 18.63
C THR A 66 5.32 -7.74 18.05
N VAL A 67 4.77 -6.78 18.79
CA VAL A 67 3.59 -6.02 18.33
C VAL A 67 3.87 -5.28 17.02
N ASP A 68 5.10 -4.79 16.81
CA ASP A 68 5.50 -4.17 15.55
C ASP A 68 5.54 -5.14 14.37
N LEU A 69 5.94 -6.40 14.61
CA LEU A 69 5.92 -7.43 13.57
C LEU A 69 4.51 -7.84 13.16
N VAL A 70 3.52 -7.66 14.03
CA VAL A 70 2.09 -7.85 13.69
C VAL A 70 1.49 -6.60 13.06
N ARG A 71 1.85 -5.42 13.58
CA ARG A 71 1.33 -4.13 13.15
C ARG A 71 1.84 -3.71 11.77
N LYS A 72 3.13 -3.91 11.48
CA LYS A 72 3.72 -3.51 10.20
C LYS A 72 3.01 -4.18 9.04
N PRO A 73 2.90 -5.53 8.95
CA PRO A 73 2.16 -6.18 7.87
C PRO A 73 0.72 -5.72 7.76
N TYR A 74 0.02 -5.46 8.88
CA TYR A 74 -1.35 -4.93 8.85
C TYR A 74 -1.46 -3.58 8.10
N TYR A 75 -0.47 -2.70 8.22
CA TYR A 75 -0.40 -1.44 7.46
C TYR A 75 0.33 -1.59 6.11
N ASP A 76 1.34 -2.45 6.02
CA ASP A 76 2.14 -2.77 4.84
C ASP A 76 1.38 -3.62 3.82
N VAL A 77 0.13 -4.04 4.09
CA VAL A 77 -0.79 -4.48 3.02
C VAL A 77 -1.09 -3.32 2.05
N ASP A 78 -0.77 -2.07 2.39
CA ASP A 78 -0.68 -0.97 1.41
C ASP A 78 0.62 -1.00 0.56
N GLU A 79 1.70 -1.69 0.96
CA GLU A 79 2.89 -1.85 0.09
C GLU A 79 2.62 -2.79 -1.10
N ASP A 80 1.73 -3.77 -0.96
CA ASP A 80 1.23 -4.61 -2.06
C ASP A 80 0.43 -3.79 -3.11
N ASN A 81 0.11 -2.53 -2.80
CA ASN A 81 -0.58 -1.59 -3.68
C ASN A 81 0.31 -0.43 -4.15
N LYS A 82 1.64 -0.52 -4.02
CA LYS A 82 2.50 0.49 -4.67
C LYS A 82 2.22 0.49 -6.16
N THR A 83 2.06 1.69 -6.70
CA THR A 83 1.87 1.89 -8.13
C THR A 83 3.22 2.16 -8.80
N LEU A 84 3.27 1.91 -10.10
CA LEU A 84 4.47 2.07 -10.89
C LEU A 84 4.97 3.52 -10.84
N LEU A 85 4.13 4.52 -11.05
CA LEU A 85 4.58 5.91 -10.99
C LEU A 85 4.95 6.35 -9.57
N GLN A 86 4.32 5.79 -8.54
CA GLN A 86 4.71 6.07 -7.15
C GLN A 86 6.16 5.65 -6.89
N VAL A 87 6.55 4.43 -7.30
CA VAL A 87 7.92 3.93 -7.12
C VAL A 87 8.94 4.82 -7.85
N PHE A 88 8.63 5.23 -9.08
CA PHE A 88 9.52 6.13 -9.85
C PHE A 88 9.62 7.52 -9.20
N ARG A 89 8.52 8.06 -8.67
CA ARG A 89 8.52 9.35 -7.97
C ARG A 89 9.33 9.31 -6.68
N GLU A 90 9.17 8.26 -5.88
CA GLU A 90 9.97 8.03 -4.66
C GLU A 90 11.46 7.93 -5.00
N HIS A 91 11.82 7.17 -6.04
CA HIS A 91 13.20 7.06 -6.52
C HIS A 91 13.78 8.40 -6.98
N ASN A 92 13.01 9.21 -7.72
CA ASN A 92 13.44 10.53 -8.17
C ASN A 92 13.66 11.49 -6.99
N GLU A 93 12.78 11.46 -6.00
CA GLU A 93 12.91 12.28 -4.80
C GLU A 93 14.18 11.93 -4.01
N GLN A 94 14.45 10.64 -3.82
CA GLN A 94 15.68 10.16 -3.19
C GLN A 94 16.92 10.55 -4.00
N SER A 95 16.88 10.35 -5.33
CA SER A 95 17.97 10.72 -6.23
C SER A 95 18.27 12.22 -6.18
N ARG A 96 17.23 13.06 -6.08
CA ARG A 96 17.37 14.52 -5.94
C ARG A 96 18.09 14.91 -4.65
N LYS A 97 17.78 14.24 -3.53
CA LYS A 97 18.46 14.45 -2.23
C LYS A 97 19.94 14.05 -2.25
N LEU A 98 20.33 13.21 -3.20
CA LEU A 98 21.68 12.70 -3.37
C LEU A 98 22.47 13.41 -4.49
N ILE A 99 21.94 14.51 -5.04
CA ILE A 99 22.67 15.33 -6.00
C ILE A 99 23.94 15.91 -5.36
N GLY A 100 25.07 15.74 -6.03
CA GLY A 100 26.38 16.17 -5.55
C GLY A 100 27.06 15.18 -4.61
N LYS A 101 26.41 14.03 -4.32
CA LYS A 101 27.01 12.89 -3.61
C LYS A 101 27.13 11.70 -4.55
N ASP A 102 25.99 11.09 -4.86
CA ASP A 102 25.92 9.86 -5.67
C ASP A 102 25.30 10.12 -7.05
N PHE A 103 24.55 11.21 -7.20
CA PHE A 103 23.92 11.59 -8.46
C PHE A 103 24.38 12.96 -8.94
N ILE A 104 24.44 13.12 -10.26
CA ILE A 104 24.57 14.43 -10.91
C ILE A 104 23.19 14.91 -11.36
N SER A 105 22.99 16.23 -11.35
CA SER A 105 21.69 16.85 -11.69
C SER A 105 21.13 16.37 -13.03
N LYS A 106 22.00 16.17 -14.02
CA LYS A 106 21.60 15.70 -15.36
C LYS A 106 21.01 14.28 -15.34
N THR A 107 21.49 13.42 -14.45
CA THR A 107 20.97 12.05 -14.29
C THR A 107 19.59 12.08 -13.64
N VAL A 108 19.40 12.87 -12.60
CA VAL A 108 18.08 13.04 -11.95
C VAL A 108 17.06 13.61 -12.92
N GLN A 109 17.45 14.61 -13.72
CA GLN A 109 16.58 15.18 -14.76
C GLN A 109 16.16 14.14 -15.81
N ARG A 110 17.03 13.18 -16.15
CA ARG A 110 16.68 12.07 -17.04
C ARG A 110 15.64 11.17 -16.40
N TYR A 111 15.78 10.80 -15.13
CA TYR A 111 14.78 9.98 -14.44
C TYR A 111 13.42 10.67 -14.35
N GLU A 112 13.40 11.97 -14.06
CA GLU A 112 12.18 12.78 -14.06
C GLU A 112 11.53 12.80 -15.45
N THR A 113 12.33 12.97 -16.51
CA THR A 113 11.84 12.95 -17.89
C THR A 113 11.26 11.59 -18.27
N THR A 114 11.93 10.49 -17.93
CA THR A 114 11.45 9.13 -18.16
C THR A 114 10.15 8.88 -17.40
N THR A 115 10.04 9.36 -16.15
CA THR A 115 8.81 9.22 -15.35
C THR A 115 7.63 9.94 -15.98
N ARG A 116 7.86 11.14 -16.55
CA ARG A 116 6.83 11.86 -17.30
C ARG A 116 6.40 11.10 -18.56
N TYR A 117 7.33 10.54 -19.31
CA TYR A 117 6.98 9.74 -20.49
C TYR A 117 6.24 8.45 -20.13
N LEU A 118 6.58 7.86 -18.99
CA LEU A 118 5.85 6.71 -18.45
C LEU A 118 4.40 7.08 -18.10
N GLU A 119 4.18 8.23 -17.46
CA GLU A 119 2.83 8.75 -17.16
C GLU A 119 2.01 9.00 -18.44
N GLU A 120 2.61 9.62 -19.46
CA GLU A 120 1.96 9.83 -20.76
C GLU A 120 1.60 8.51 -21.45
N PHE A 121 2.51 7.54 -21.43
CA PHE A 121 2.30 6.21 -22.00
C PHE A 121 1.15 5.47 -21.30
N ILE A 122 1.16 5.42 -19.96
CA ILE A 122 0.11 4.76 -19.17
C ILE A 122 -1.25 5.36 -19.49
N LYS A 123 -1.34 6.70 -19.55
CA LYS A 123 -2.59 7.39 -19.88
C LYS A 123 -3.07 7.09 -21.30
N LYS A 124 -2.16 6.94 -22.26
CA LYS A 124 -2.50 6.68 -23.66
C LYS A 124 -2.91 5.24 -23.92
N GLU A 125 -2.07 4.29 -23.51
CA GLU A 125 -2.23 2.86 -23.80
C GLU A 125 -3.27 2.19 -22.89
N TYR A 126 -3.24 2.51 -21.59
CA TYR A 126 -4.06 1.84 -20.59
C TYR A 126 -5.26 2.68 -20.12
N GLN A 127 -5.34 3.96 -20.50
CA GLN A 127 -6.36 4.92 -20.03
C GLN A 127 -6.47 5.02 -18.49
N LEU A 128 -5.37 4.72 -17.80
CA LEU A 128 -5.25 4.84 -16.35
C LEU A 128 -4.40 6.05 -15.99
N SER A 129 -4.54 6.54 -14.76
CA SER A 129 -3.59 7.52 -14.20
C SER A 129 -2.31 6.88 -13.69
N ASP A 130 -2.36 5.59 -13.33
CA ASP A 130 -1.23 4.82 -12.80
C ASP A 130 -1.56 3.31 -12.87
N ILE A 131 -0.56 2.45 -12.65
CA ILE A 131 -0.69 0.99 -12.68
C ILE A 131 -0.17 0.42 -11.35
N ALA A 132 -0.98 -0.37 -10.66
CA ALA A 132 -0.51 -1.12 -9.49
C ALA A 132 0.56 -2.14 -9.92
N LEU A 133 1.65 -2.28 -9.16
CA LEU A 133 2.77 -3.15 -9.55
C LEU A 133 2.35 -4.62 -9.77
N ASN A 134 1.37 -5.08 -8.99
CA ASN A 134 0.79 -6.42 -9.10
C ASN A 134 0.00 -6.65 -10.41
N ASN A 135 -0.38 -5.59 -11.11
CA ASN A 135 -1.14 -5.62 -12.36
C ASN A 135 -0.28 -5.34 -13.59
N LEU A 136 1.05 -5.32 -13.46
CA LEU A 136 1.96 -5.13 -14.57
C LEU A 136 1.97 -6.32 -15.53
N GLU A 137 1.65 -6.06 -16.78
CA GLU A 137 1.69 -7.07 -17.85
C GLU A 137 3.13 -7.40 -18.25
N ALA A 138 3.40 -8.66 -18.62
CA ALA A 138 4.73 -9.11 -19.04
C ALA A 138 5.27 -8.37 -20.29
N ASN A 139 4.39 -7.87 -21.16
CA ASN A 139 4.75 -7.12 -22.36
C ASN A 139 4.84 -5.60 -22.14
N PHE A 140 4.63 -5.11 -20.91
CA PHE A 140 4.62 -3.68 -20.59
C PHE A 140 5.90 -2.98 -21.06
N ILE A 141 7.06 -3.58 -20.75
CA ILE A 141 8.37 -3.02 -21.09
C ILE A 141 8.51 -2.89 -22.61
N SER A 142 8.09 -3.89 -23.37
CA SER A 142 8.16 -3.88 -24.84
C SER A 142 7.24 -2.80 -25.45
N LYS A 143 6.03 -2.63 -24.90
CA LYS A 143 5.11 -1.57 -25.33
C LYS A 143 5.66 -0.17 -25.02
N PHE A 144 6.23 0.00 -23.83
CA PHE A 144 6.82 1.27 -23.42
C PHE A 144 8.06 1.62 -24.28
N ASP A 145 8.93 0.66 -24.58
CA ASP A 145 10.06 0.85 -25.50
C ASP A 145 9.60 1.27 -26.90
N ALA A 146 8.54 0.64 -27.43
CA ALA A 146 7.95 1.03 -28.70
C ALA A 146 7.39 2.47 -28.67
N PHE A 147 6.65 2.83 -27.62
CA PHE A 147 6.15 4.20 -27.43
C PHE A 147 7.28 5.23 -27.42
N LEU A 148 8.36 4.96 -26.69
CA LEU A 148 9.51 5.85 -26.63
C LEU A 148 10.14 6.06 -28.01
N LYS A 149 10.30 4.99 -28.80
CA LYS A 149 10.87 5.07 -30.15
C LYS A 149 9.98 5.80 -31.15
N ILE A 150 8.66 5.67 -31.02
CA ILE A 150 7.70 6.25 -31.99
C ILE A 150 7.41 7.71 -31.68
N GLU A 151 7.25 8.08 -30.40
CA GLU A 151 6.71 9.39 -30.01
C GLU A 151 7.72 10.32 -29.34
N LYS A 152 8.83 9.79 -28.83
CA LYS A 152 9.85 10.55 -28.08
C LYS A 152 11.26 10.43 -28.68
N GLY A 153 11.39 9.67 -29.77
CA GLY A 153 12.62 9.44 -30.53
C GLY A 153 12.97 10.59 -31.46
#